data_AF-A0AAX1NDS6-F1
#
_entry.id   AF-A0AAX1NDS6-F1
#
_cell.length_a   1.000
_cell.length_b   1.000
_cell.length_c   1.000
_cell.angle_alpha   90.00
_cell.angle_beta   90.00
_cell.angle_gamma   90.00
#
_symmetry.space_group_name_H-M   'P 1'
#
loop_
_entity.id
_entity.type
_entity.pdbx_description
1 polymer ?
#
loop_
_entity_poly.entity_id
_entity_poly.type
_entity_poly.pdbx_seq_one_letter_code
_entity_poly.pdbx_strand_id
1 'polypeptide(L)' 'MNLQEDIYIYFVDHFSSLNDQSLLELIRTTSTKEVSHHNKKMLDALNDVRNARSI' A
#
# COMPACT_ATOMS: atom_id res chain seq x y z
N MET A 1 12.59 8.96 -15.43
CA MET A 1 11.72 8.63 -14.30
C MET A 1 10.40 8.11 -14.85
N ASN A 2 10.00 6.92 -14.42
CA ASN A 2 8.76 6.29 -14.85
C ASN A 2 7.66 6.66 -13.85
N LEU A 3 6.59 7.29 -14.32
CA LEU A 3 5.46 7.74 -13.50
C LEU A 3 4.91 6.64 -12.57
N GLN A 4 4.97 5.38 -13.00
CA GLN A 4 4.50 4.26 -12.18
C GLN A 4 5.42 3.93 -11.00
N GLU A 5 6.73 4.15 -11.15
CA GLU A 5 7.72 3.97 -10.08
C GLU A 5 7.60 5.08 -9.05
N ASP A 6 7.43 6.33 -9.52
CA ASP A 6 7.25 7.49 -8.63
C ASP A 6 5.97 7.35 -7.78
N ILE A 7 4.87 6.87 -8.39
CA ILE A 7 3.62 6.57 -7.68
C ILE A 7 3.81 5.46 -6.64
N TYR A 8 4.55 4.40 -6.97
CA TYR A 8 4.82 3.31 -6.03
C TYR A 8 5.63 3.80 -4.82
N ILE A 9 6.71 4.56 -5.05
CA ILE A 9 7.55 5.13 -3.99
C ILE A 9 6.71 6.03 -3.07
N TYR A 10 5.85 6.88 -3.64
CA TYR A 10 4.92 7.71 -2.86
C TYR A 10 4.02 6.87 -1.94
N PHE A 11 3.47 5.77 -2.44
CA PHE A 11 2.63 4.90 -1.62
C PHE A 11 3.41 4.15 -0.54
N VAL A 12 4.62 3.67 -0.85
CA VAL A 12 5.48 3.02 0.16
C VAL A 12 5.81 4.00 1.29
N ASP A 13 6.19 5.23 0.96
CA ASP A 13 6.50 6.27 1.95
C ASP A 13 5.26 6.61 2.80
N HIS A 14 4.12 6.83 2.14
CA HIS A 14 2.85 7.10 2.81
C HIS A 14 2.46 5.98 3.79
N PHE A 15 2.45 4.72 3.35
CA PHE A 15 2.10 3.58 4.22
C PHE A 15 3.13 3.33 5.32
N SER A 16 4.42 3.58 5.04
CA SER A 16 5.49 3.48 6.03
C SER A 16 5.42 4.56 7.11
N SER A 17 4.68 5.65 6.88
CA SER A 17 4.42 6.67 7.90
C SER A 17 3.24 6.33 8.83
N LEU A 18 2.38 5.39 8.45
CA LEU A 18 1.22 5.00 9.24
C LEU A 18 1.63 4.15 10.45
N ASN A 19 0.84 4.19 11.52
CA ASN A 19 0.95 3.23 12.61
C ASN A 19 0.29 1.89 12.23
N ASP A 20 0.60 0.83 12.97
CA ASP A 20 0.17 -0.53 12.61
C ASP A 20 -1.35 -0.69 12.65
N GLN A 21 -2.04 -0.02 13.57
CA GLN A 21 -3.49 -0.05 13.64
C GLN A 21 -4.14 0.54 12.38
N SER A 22 -3.70 1.73 11.97
CA SER A 22 -4.18 2.38 10.74
C SER A 22 -3.84 1.56 9.50
N LEU A 23 -2.66 0.93 9.45
CA LEU A 23 -2.28 0.07 8.34
C LEU A 23 -3.20 -1.16 8.24
N LEU A 24 -3.49 -1.82 9.38
CA LEU A 24 -4.39 -2.98 9.44
C LEU A 24 -5.83 -2.63 9.02
N GLU A 25 -6.35 -1.48 9.44
CA GLU A 25 -7.66 -1.00 8.99
C GLU A 25 -7.69 -0.75 7.48
N LEU A 26 -6.62 -0.19 6.94
CA LEU A 26 -6.48 0.09 5.51
C LEU A 26 -6.41 -1.22 4.72
N ILE A 27 -5.61 -2.19 5.15
CA ILE A 27 -5.56 -3.54 4.57
C ILE A 27 -6.95 -4.18 4.58
N ARG A 28 -7.64 -4.19 5.72
CA ARG A 28 -8.99 -4.77 5.84
C ARG A 28 -10.00 -4.14 4.88
N THR A 29 -9.93 -2.81 4.73
CA THR A 29 -10.81 -2.06 3.83
C THR A 29 -10.47 -2.31 2.36
N THR A 30 -9.20 -2.52 2.05
CA THR A 30 -8.72 -2.72 0.67
C THR A 30 -8.93 -4.17 0.22
N SER A 31 -8.80 -5.15 1.12
CA SER A 31 -9.05 -6.57 0.82
C SER A 31 -10.52 -6.89 0.50
N THR A 32 -11.46 -6.02 0.88
CA THR A 32 -12.89 -6.20 0.61
C THR A 32 -13.36 -5.51 -0.67
N LYS A 33 -12.49 -4.74 -1.33
CA LYS A 33 -12.82 -3.99 -2.54
C LYS A 33 -12.01 -4.53 -3.72
N GLU A 34 -12.65 -4.71 -4.87
CA GLU A 34 -11.92 -4.95 -6.11
C GLU A 34 -11.09 -3.70 -6.46
N VAL A 35 -9.77 -3.87 -6.45
CA VAL A 35 -8.83 -2.81 -6.77
C VAL A 35 -8.68 -2.76 -8.29
N SER A 36 -8.92 -1.59 -8.89
CA SER A 36 -8.74 -1.40 -10.34
C SER A 36 -7.29 -1.63 -10.76
N HIS A 37 -7.06 -1.96 -12.03
CA HIS A 37 -5.73 -2.20 -12.57
C HIS A 37 -4.75 -1.03 -12.33
N HIS A 38 -5.27 0.20 -12.25
CA HIS A 38 -4.50 1.41 -11.96
C HIS A 38 -3.99 1.49 -10.51
N ASN A 39 -4.70 0.86 -9.57
CA ASN A 39 -4.39 0.89 -8.15
C ASN A 39 -3.62 -0.37 -7.70
N LYS A 40 -3.21 -1.22 -8.65
CA LYS A 40 -2.42 -2.42 -8.34
C LYS A 40 -1.10 -2.08 -7.66
N LYS A 41 -0.41 -1.00 -8.10
CA LYS A 41 0.83 -0.53 -7.47
C LYS A 41 0.64 -0.03 -6.04
N MET A 42 -0.53 0.55 -5.73
CA MET A 42 -0.88 0.92 -4.36
C MET A 42 -1.02 -0.35 -3.49
N LEU A 43 -1.68 -1.38 -4.01
CA LEU A 43 -1.85 -2.65 -3.29
C LEU A 43 -0.51 -3.38 -3.09
N ASP A 44 0.35 -3.37 -4.10
CA ASP A 44 1.71 -3.92 -4.01
C ASP A 44 2.49 -3.20 -2.90
N ALA A 45 2.50 -1.86 -2.91
CA ALA A 45 3.16 -1.06 -1.86
C ALA A 45 2.58 -1.32 -0.46
N LEU A 46 1.26 -1.46 -0.34
CA LEU A 46 0.60 -1.75 0.94
C LEU A 46 1.01 -3.13 1.48
N ASN A 47 1.04 -4.15 0.62
CA ASN A 47 1.46 -5.49 1.00
C ASN A 47 2.96 -5.55 1.33
N ASP A 48 3.80 -4.81 0.60
CA ASP A 48 5.23 -4.75 0.87
C ASP A 48 5.51 -4.12 2.23
N VAL A 49 4.85 -3.01 2.57
CA VAL A 49 4.98 -2.37 3.90
C VAL A 49 4.47 -3.28 5.00
N ARG A 50 3.34 -3.96 4.78
CA ARG A 50 2.80 -4.96 5.71
C ARG A 50 3.82 -6.10 5.96
N ASN A 51 4.36 -6.67 4.89
CA ASN A 51 5.33 -7.77 4.97
C ASN A 51 6.63 -7.32 5.65
N ALA A 52 7.13 -6.12 5.32
CA ALA A 52 8.32 -5.53 5.94
C ALA A 52 8.15 -5.34 7.45
N ARG A 53 6.93 -5.03 7.90
CA ARG A 53 6.59 -4.89 9.32
C ARG A 53 6.15 -6.19 10.01
N SER A 54 5.99 -7.28 9.25
CA SER A 54 5.56 -8.60 9.75
C SER A 54 4.22 -8.56 10.50
N ILE A 55 3.26 -7.80 9.98
CA ILE A 55 1.90 -7.63 10.55
C ILE A 55 0.78 -8.18 9.66
#